data_AF-A0A9D6XK34-F1
#
_entry.id   AF-A0A9D6XK34-F1
#
_cell.length_a   1.000
_cell.length_b   1.000
_cell.length_c   1.000
_cell.angle_alpha   90.00
_cell.angle_beta   90.00
_cell.angle_gamma   90.00
#
_symmetry.space_group_name_H-M   'P 1'
#
loop_
_entity.id
_entity.type
_entity.pdbx_description
1 polymer ?
#
loop_
_entity_poly.entity_id
_entity_poly.type
_entity_poly.pdbx_seq_one_letter_code
_entity_poly.pdbx_strand_id
1 'polypeptide(L)' 'MQKVIKTGHSLALTIPTKFAKALAVKKGDQVKVEKRIDKGSLTYFFAGIQQLPISDTIFRKK' A
#
# COMPACT_ATOMS: atom_id res chain seq x y z
N MET A 1 -2.71 -10.59 15.35
CA MET A 1 -3.64 -11.44 14.56
C MET A 1 -4.28 -10.57 13.49
N GLN A 2 -4.20 -10.96 12.22
CA GLN A 2 -4.82 -10.28 11.09
C GLN A 2 -6.26 -10.77 10.99
N LYS A 3 -7.23 -9.85 10.98
CA LYS A 3 -8.65 -10.18 10.99
C LYS A 3 -9.44 -9.30 10.03
N VAL A 4 -10.51 -9.87 9.50
CA VAL A 4 -11.57 -9.14 8.81
C VAL A 4 -12.48 -8.50 9.85
N ILE A 5 -12.76 -7.21 9.71
CA ILE A 5 -13.66 -6.44 10.59
C ILE A 5 -14.75 -5.77 9.77
N LYS A 6 -15.92 -5.58 10.38
CA LYS A 6 -17.04 -4.84 9.78
C LYS A 6 -16.73 -3.34 9.82
N THR A 7 -16.97 -2.65 8.70
CA THR A 7 -16.80 -1.19 8.57
C THR A 7 -17.92 -0.62 7.71
N GLY A 8 -18.91 0.02 8.35
CA GLY A 8 -20.12 0.50 7.69
C GLY A 8 -20.79 -0.62 6.87
N HIS A 9 -21.04 -0.36 5.59
CA HIS A 9 -21.59 -1.37 4.65
C HIS A 9 -20.54 -2.33 4.06
N SER A 10 -19.30 -2.29 4.52
CA SER A 10 -18.17 -3.04 3.91
C SER A 10 -17.37 -3.84 4.95
N LEU A 11 -16.33 -4.53 4.49
CA LEU A 11 -15.36 -5.25 5.33
C LEU A 11 -13.97 -4.64 5.15
N ALA A 12 -13.16 -4.65 6.21
CA ALA A 12 -11.78 -4.23 6.19
C ALA A 12 -10.86 -5.28 6.79
N LEU A 13 -9.59 -5.27 6.35
CA LEU A 13 -8.52 -6.07 6.94
C LEU A 13 -7.61 -5.18 7.77
N THR A 14 -7.18 -5.70 8.93
CA THR A 14 -6.21 -4.99 9.77
C THR A 14 -4.82 -5.05 9.16
N ILE A 15 -4.23 -3.90 8.86
CA ILE A 15 -2.83 -3.80 8.44
C ILE A 15 -1.94 -3.80 9.69
N PRO A 16 -0.93 -4.69 9.80
CA PRO A 16 -0.03 -4.71 10.94
C PRO A 16 0.75 -3.40 11.08
N THR A 17 0.83 -2.87 12.31
CA THR A 17 1.50 -1.59 12.61
C THR A 17 2.94 -1.52 12.11
N LYS A 18 3.71 -2.60 12.23
CA LYS A 18 5.10 -2.66 11.75
C LYS A 18 5.19 -2.43 10.24
N PHE A 19 4.28 -3.01 9.47
CA PHE A 19 4.21 -2.86 8.01
C PHE A 19 3.74 -1.46 7.63
N ALA A 20 2.65 -0.98 8.25
CA ALA A 20 2.14 0.37 7.99
C ALA A 20 3.20 1.45 8.24
N LYS A 21 3.98 1.34 9.33
CA LYS A 21 5.09 2.25 9.63
C LYS A 21 6.24 2.14 8.63
N ALA A 22 6.64 0.91 8.27
CA ALA A 22 7.74 0.69 7.31
C ALA A 22 7.45 1.30 5.93
N LEU A 23 6.18 1.31 5.54
CA LEU A 23 5.71 1.88 4.28
C LEU A 23 5.13 3.29 4.43
N ALA A 24 5.25 3.93 5.60
CA ALA A 24 4.65 5.24 5.89
C ALA A 24 3.16 5.39 5.48
N VAL A 25 2.39 4.29 5.54
CA VAL A 25 0.98 4.24 5.13
C VAL A 25 0.13 5.04 6.11
N LYS A 26 -0.72 5.91 5.58
CA LYS A 26 -1.62 6.78 6.33
C LYS A 26 -3.08 6.53 5.98
N LYS A 27 -3.97 6.96 6.87
CA LYS A 27 -5.41 6.94 6.62
C LYS A 27 -5.71 7.88 5.44
N GLY A 28 -6.44 7.37 4.45
CA GLY A 28 -6.81 8.13 3.25
C GLY A 28 -5.88 7.89 2.06
N ASP A 29 -4.77 7.18 2.24
CA ASP A 29 -3.89 6.82 1.14
C ASP A 29 -4.63 5.98 0.08
N GLN A 30 -4.40 6.32 -1.18
CA GLN A 30 -4.87 5.51 -2.29
C GLN A 30 -4.01 4.25 -2.43
N VAL A 31 -4.65 3.15 -2.77
CA VAL A 31 -4.01 1.84 -2.90
C VAL A 31 -4.47 1.20 -4.19
N LYS A 32 -3.55 0.67 -5.00
CA LYS A 32 -3.92 -0.14 -6.16
C LYS A 32 -4.27 -1.54 -5.67
N VAL A 33 -5.41 -2.07 -6.13
CA VAL A 33 -5.90 -3.39 -5.73
C VAL A 33 -6.03 -4.29 -6.93
N GLU A 34 -5.37 -5.43 -6.88
CA GLU A 34 -5.55 -6.52 -7.85
C GLU A 34 -6.36 -7.64 -7.20
N LYS A 35 -7.42 -8.06 -7.88
CA LYS A 35 -8.37 -9.06 -7.38
C LYS A 35 -8.29 -10.33 -8.24
N ARG A 36 -8.08 -11.48 -7.60
CA ARG A 36 -8.17 -12.80 -8.24
C ARG A 36 -9.24 -13.61 -7.52
N ILE A 37 -10.47 -13.46 -7.99
CA ILE A 37 -11.69 -14.00 -7.36
C ILE A 37 -11.67 -15.53 -7.37
N ASP A 38 -11.23 -16.13 -8.48
CA ASP A 38 -10.99 -17.56 -8.66
C ASP A 38 -10.08 -18.16 -7.58
N LYS A 39 -9.11 -17.36 -7.11
CA LYS A 39 -8.13 -17.76 -6.08
C LYS A 39 -8.45 -17.22 -4.69
N GLY A 40 -9.57 -16.51 -4.53
CA GLY A 40 -9.92 -15.85 -3.27
C GLY A 40 -8.84 -14.90 -2.73
N SER A 41 -8.05 -14.26 -3.61
CA SER A 41 -6.90 -13.44 -3.22
C SER A 41 -7.03 -11.97 -3.63
N LEU A 42 -6.48 -11.11 -2.78
CA LEU A 42 -6.40 -9.66 -2.96
C LEU A 42 -4.95 -9.23 -2.75
N THR A 43 -4.40 -8.51 -3.73
CA THR A 43 -3.06 -7.92 -3.62
C THR A 43 -3.19 -6.40 -3.59
N TYR A 44 -2.65 -5.79 -2.53
CA TYR A 44 -2.67 -4.34 -2.31
C TYR A 44 -1.26 -3.78 -2.55
N PHE A 45 -1.15 -2.82 -3.45
CA PHE A 45 0.09 -2.11 -3.73
C PHE A 45 0.00 -0.71 -3.13
N PHE A 46 0.78 -0.48 -2.07
CA PHE A 46 0.86 0.79 -1.36
C PHE A 46 1.93 1.68 -1.99
N ALA A 47 1.63 2.97 -2.17
CA ALA A 47 2.57 3.93 -2.79
C ALA A 47 3.67 4.44 -1.85
N GLY A 48 3.65 4.06 -0.58
CA GLY A 48 4.44 4.70 0.47
C GLY A 48 5.96 4.43 0.45
N ILE A 49 6.48 3.77 -0.60
CA ILE A 49 7.91 3.71 -0.92
C ILE A 49 8.19 4.17 -2.35
N GLN A 50 7.52 5.21 -2.84
CA GLN A 50 8.09 5.94 -3.97
C GLN A 50 9.37 6.62 -3.48
N GLN A 51 10.47 5.88 -3.54
CA GLN A 51 11.80 6.44 -3.61
C GLN A 51 11.72 7.53 -4.68
N LEU A 52 12.12 8.76 -4.34
CA LEU A 52 12.15 9.85 -5.31
C LEU A 52 12.88 9.32 -6.55
N PRO A 53 12.27 9.39 -7.75
CA PRO A 53 13.01 9.06 -8.95
C PRO A 53 14.25 9.97 -8.91
N ILE A 54 15.42 9.36 -8.94
CA ILE A 54 16.67 10.10 -9.09
C ILE A 54 16.55 10.72 -10.47
N SER A 55 16.20 12.01 -10.53
CA SER A 55 16.14 12.72 -11.78
C SER A 55 17.55 12.76 -12.36
N ASP A 56 17.76 12.11 -13.52
CA ASP A 56 19.05 12.07 -14.23
C ASP A 56 19.61 13.48 -14.53
N THR A 57 18.77 14.51 -14.45
CA THR A 57 19.16 15.91 -14.56
C THR A 57 20.14 16.38 -13.48
N ILE A 58 20.25 15.69 -12.35
CA ILE A 58 21.20 16.04 -11.27
C ILE A 58 22.64 15.60 -11.62
N PHE A 59 22.82 14.61 -12.50
CA PHE A 59 24.15 14.08 -12.87
C PHE A 59 24.80 14.75 -14.08
N ARG A 60 24.27 15.88 -14.57
CA ARG A 60 24.97 16.66 -15.59
C ARG A 60 26.06 17.53 -14.95
N LYS A 61 27.15 16.91 -14.51
CA LYS A 61 28.37 17.60 -14.08
C LYS A 61 29.58 17.03 -14.80
N LYS A 62 30.13 17.90 -15.66
CA LYS A 62 31.32 17.80 -16.53
C LYS A 62 31.16 16.99 -17.80
#